data_AF-A0A6B3GB72-F1
#
_entry.id   AF-A0A6B3GB72-F1
#
_cell.length_a   1.000
_cell.length_b   1.000
_cell.length_c   1.000
_cell.angle_alpha   90.00
_cell.angle_beta   90.00
_cell.angle_gamma   90.00
#
_symmetry.space_group_name_H-M   'P 1'
#
loop_
_entity.id
_entity.type
_entity.pdbx_description
1 polymer ?
#
loop_
_entity_poly.entity_id
_entity_poly.type
_entity_poly.pdbx_seq_one_letter_code
_entity_poly.pdbx_strand_id
1 'polypeptide(L)'
;RFDAEGLAVLMLRAPDGEVLVVERGRPAPHAVFGASAVVTDTDGRVLLGRSTRGRWELPAGGVETGESAPAAAVRELSEEAGLVAKVADAHVVTVLHDDREDVRRIAAVVRVTAWEGELALREADKFLRWEWFPLHTLAGLGKLFAPSALALNAVWPGVVPRLPEAHSYSCAAPYGPVSGEPAEAVRLREHMTESVIRGGWAPSPRVQAALRAVPRHRFLPEVPLATAYDDEIAVATVREASGAVVSSVSAPWLQADMAEQLRLEPGMQVLEVGSGGYNAELLAHIVGDRGRVVTVDLDPFVVRRTERLCAEAGSARVTAVLGDGGQGAPGHVPPGGFDAVVITHTATDIAPAWREQLAEGGRLVVPLDVGGYTRSITLVRRGDVLHAEHWTYCGFVRDRGAAARTVPSTTLAGGEVTVRWELGTAGD
;
A
#
# COMPACT_ATOMS: atom_id res chain seq x y z
N ARG A 1 -52.28 -34.82 15.63
CA ARG A 1 -52.40 -36.24 16.01
C ARG A 1 -52.61 -37.03 14.73
N PHE A 2 -51.52 -37.52 14.15
CA PHE A 2 -51.51 -38.56 13.13
C PHE A 2 -50.51 -39.59 13.64
N ASP A 3 -50.94 -40.85 13.71
CA ASP A 3 -50.12 -41.98 14.12
C ASP A 3 -49.21 -42.35 12.95
N ALA A 4 -47.89 -42.26 13.15
CA ALA A 4 -46.89 -42.63 12.16
C ALA A 4 -45.80 -43.44 12.87
N GLU A 5 -46.10 -44.73 13.08
CA GLU A 5 -45.09 -45.68 13.53
C GLU A 5 -43.96 -45.77 12.50
N GLY A 6 -42.74 -45.45 12.92
CA GLY A 6 -41.51 -45.73 12.14
C GLY A 6 -41.00 -44.64 11.20
N LEU A 7 -41.59 -43.45 11.17
CA LEU A 7 -41.07 -42.32 10.38
C LEU A 7 -40.68 -41.13 11.26
N ALA A 8 -39.49 -40.57 11.04
CA ALA A 8 -39.08 -39.30 11.62
C ALA A 8 -39.83 -38.15 10.92
N VAL A 9 -40.72 -37.46 11.65
CA VAL A 9 -41.44 -36.29 11.13
C VAL A 9 -40.60 -35.03 11.40
N LEU A 10 -40.12 -34.41 10.33
CA LEU A 10 -39.45 -33.10 10.38
C LEU A 10 -40.53 -32.00 10.30
N MET A 11 -40.91 -31.42 11.44
CA MET A 11 -41.78 -30.24 11.47
C MET A 11 -40.95 -28.99 11.13
N LEU A 12 -40.99 -28.57 9.87
CA LEU A 12 -40.51 -27.25 9.48
C LEU A 12 -41.54 -26.20 9.92
N ARG A 13 -41.25 -25.47 11.00
CA ARG A 13 -42.00 -24.24 11.30
C ARG A 13 -41.52 -23.18 10.30
N ALA A 14 -42.46 -22.56 9.58
CA ALA A 14 -42.16 -21.26 8.97
C ALA A 14 -41.70 -20.30 10.08
N PRO A 15 -40.76 -19.38 9.82
CA PRO A 15 -40.39 -18.35 10.79
C PRO A 15 -41.61 -17.46 11.04
N ASP A 16 -42.44 -17.82 12.01
CA ASP A 16 -43.53 -16.98 12.53
C ASP A 16 -42.91 -16.01 13.54
N GLY A 17 -42.59 -14.82 13.02
CA GLY A 17 -42.15 -13.68 13.80
C GLY A 17 -41.75 -12.56 12.86
N GLU A 18 -42.65 -11.60 12.62
CA GLU A 18 -42.20 -10.29 12.15
C GLU A 18 -41.33 -9.69 13.24
N VAL A 19 -40.04 -9.53 12.95
CA VAL A 19 -39.12 -8.80 13.82
C VAL A 19 -39.52 -7.34 13.77
N LEU A 20 -40.24 -6.88 14.79
CA LEU A 20 -40.59 -5.48 14.95
C LEU A 20 -39.38 -4.73 15.55
N VAL A 21 -38.70 -3.94 14.72
CA VAL A 21 -37.61 -3.05 15.17
C VAL A 21 -38.26 -1.79 15.77
N VAL A 22 -38.09 -1.60 17.08
CA VAL A 22 -38.62 -0.44 17.82
C VAL A 22 -37.48 0.37 18.42
N GLU A 23 -37.50 1.69 18.16
CA GLU A 23 -36.54 2.62 18.73
C GLU A 23 -36.87 2.95 20.19
N ARG A 24 -35.84 3.14 21.04
CA ARG A 24 -36.02 3.54 22.45
C ARG A 24 -36.45 5.01 22.63
N GLY A 25 -36.62 5.77 21.55
CA GLY A 25 -36.93 7.21 21.53
C GLY A 25 -35.81 8.02 20.86
N ARG A 26 -36.03 9.33 20.63
CA ARG A 26 -35.03 10.19 19.97
C ARG A 26 -33.84 10.46 20.92
N PRO A 27 -32.60 10.04 20.57
CA PRO A 27 -31.43 10.30 21.40
C PRO A 27 -31.00 11.77 21.32
N ALA A 28 -30.24 12.23 22.33
CA ALA A 28 -29.58 13.53 22.28
C ALA A 28 -28.36 13.47 21.34
N PRO A 29 -28.12 14.49 20.49
CA PRO A 29 -26.94 14.53 19.63
C PRO A 29 -25.69 14.87 20.47
N HIS A 30 -24.65 14.03 20.36
CA HIS A 30 -23.41 14.16 21.15
C HIS A 30 -22.14 14.34 20.30
N ALA A 31 -22.25 14.28 18.97
CA ALA A 31 -21.12 14.40 18.06
C ALA A 31 -21.54 15.05 16.74
N VAL A 32 -20.60 15.71 16.07
CA VAL A 32 -20.77 16.16 14.69
C VAL A 32 -20.21 15.09 13.77
N PHE A 33 -21.02 14.60 12.84
CA PHE A 33 -20.60 13.65 11.82
C PHE A 33 -20.49 14.35 10.47
N GLY A 34 -19.28 14.37 9.91
CA GLY A 34 -19.01 14.93 8.59
C GLY A 34 -18.38 13.92 7.64
N ALA A 35 -18.34 14.28 6.36
CA ALA A 35 -17.67 13.53 5.32
C ALA A 35 -16.70 14.44 4.55
N SER A 36 -15.50 13.95 4.28
CA SER A 36 -14.49 14.64 3.47
C SER A 36 -14.25 13.88 2.18
N ALA A 37 -14.41 14.56 1.04
CA ALA A 37 -14.13 14.00 -0.27
C ALA A 37 -12.64 14.13 -0.60
N VAL A 38 -11.97 13.00 -0.81
CA VAL A 38 -10.59 12.94 -1.32
C VAL A 38 -10.65 12.53 -2.78
N VAL A 39 -10.34 13.47 -3.67
CA VAL A 39 -10.43 13.30 -5.11
C VAL A 39 -9.11 13.66 -5.79
N THR A 40 -8.77 12.93 -6.85
CA THR A 40 -7.61 13.21 -7.69
C THR A 40 -8.05 13.45 -9.12
N ASP A 41 -7.30 14.26 -9.85
CA ASP A 41 -7.42 14.34 -11.30
C ASP A 41 -6.70 13.18 -12.01
N THR A 42 -6.74 13.18 -13.34
CA THR A 42 -6.07 12.19 -14.19
C THR A 42 -4.55 12.20 -14.04
N ASP A 43 -3.97 13.31 -13.55
CA ASP A 43 -2.56 13.44 -13.27
C ASP A 43 -2.19 12.93 -11.85
N GLY A 44 -3.17 12.49 -11.06
CA GLY A 44 -2.97 12.04 -9.67
C GLY A 44 -2.77 13.18 -8.67
N ARG A 45 -3.07 14.44 -9.06
CA ARG A 45 -3.03 15.59 -8.15
C ARG A 45 -4.29 15.64 -7.31
N VAL A 46 -4.20 16.03 -6.04
CA VAL A 46 -5.34 16.13 -5.13
C VAL A 46 -5.99 17.51 -5.17
N LEU A 47 -7.32 17.56 -5.08
CA LEU A 47 -8.07 18.80 -5.02
C LEU A 47 -8.02 19.42 -3.61
N LEU A 48 -7.69 20.72 -3.52
CA LEU A 48 -7.83 21.49 -2.28
C LEU A 48 -8.41 22.89 -2.56
N GLY A 49 -9.26 23.34 -1.65
CA GLY A 49 -9.89 24.66 -1.66
C GLY A 49 -9.19 25.61 -0.71
N ARG A 50 -8.96 26.84 -1.14
CA ARG A 50 -8.44 27.91 -0.28
C ARG A 50 -9.62 28.57 0.44
N SER A 51 -9.80 28.32 1.73
CA SER A 51 -10.91 28.93 2.49
C SER A 51 -10.72 30.43 2.69
N THR A 52 -11.82 31.16 2.90
CA THR A 52 -11.80 32.60 3.23
C THR A 52 -11.08 32.89 4.55
N ARG A 53 -10.89 31.87 5.40
CA ARG A 53 -10.08 31.90 6.63
C ARG A 53 -8.60 31.65 6.39
N GLY A 54 -8.17 31.51 5.14
CA GLY A 54 -6.76 31.39 4.77
C GLY A 54 -6.15 30.03 5.10
N ARG A 55 -6.92 28.95 5.00
CA ARG A 55 -6.45 27.56 5.11
C ARG A 55 -6.73 26.79 3.82
N TRP A 56 -6.01 25.70 3.61
CA TRP A 56 -6.33 24.69 2.59
C TRP A 56 -7.24 23.63 3.20
N GLU A 57 -8.33 23.29 2.51
CA GLU A 57 -9.35 22.36 3.00
C GLU A 57 -9.79 21.43 1.85
N LEU A 58 -10.15 20.18 2.15
CA LEU A 58 -10.82 19.28 1.20
C LEU A 58 -12.29 19.71 1.05
N PRO A 59 -12.97 19.35 -0.06
CA PRO A 59 -14.42 19.44 -0.11
C PRO A 59 -15.03 18.58 0.99
N ALA A 60 -15.84 19.18 1.87
CA ALA A 60 -16.32 18.50 3.06
C ALA A 60 -17.48 19.22 3.75
N GLY A 61 -18.38 18.44 4.34
CA GLY A 61 -19.48 18.99 5.14
C GLY A 61 -20.17 17.96 6.01
N GLY A 62 -21.29 18.38 6.61
CA GLY A 62 -22.06 17.57 7.54
C GLY A 62 -22.83 16.48 6.82
N VAL A 63 -22.96 15.31 7.45
CA VAL A 63 -23.87 14.26 6.97
C VAL A 63 -25.29 14.60 7.40
N GLU A 64 -26.20 14.74 6.44
CA GLU A 64 -27.60 15.08 6.71
C GLU A 64 -28.43 13.88 7.20
N THR A 65 -29.64 14.14 7.71
CA THR A 65 -30.51 13.08 8.23
C THR A 65 -30.96 12.16 7.09
N GLY A 66 -30.65 10.86 7.21
CA GLY A 66 -30.97 9.85 6.20
C GLY A 66 -29.93 9.75 5.07
N GLU A 67 -28.89 10.59 5.11
CA GLU A 67 -27.79 10.59 4.14
C GLU A 67 -26.67 9.63 4.58
N SER A 68 -26.04 8.95 3.62
CA SER A 68 -24.83 8.17 3.88
C SER A 68 -23.58 9.06 3.78
N ALA A 69 -22.50 8.71 4.47
CA ALA A 69 -21.25 9.48 4.37
C ALA A 69 -20.71 9.61 2.92
N PRO A 70 -20.76 8.56 2.06
CA PRO A 70 -20.46 8.69 0.64
C PRO A 70 -21.37 9.68 -0.10
N ALA A 71 -22.68 9.67 0.17
CA ALA A 71 -23.62 10.61 -0.46
C ALA A 71 -23.32 12.06 -0.05
N ALA A 72 -23.04 12.29 1.23
CA ALA A 72 -22.62 13.60 1.74
C ALA A 72 -21.35 14.10 1.05
N ALA A 73 -20.31 13.26 0.94
CA ALA A 73 -19.06 13.64 0.27
C ALA A 73 -19.29 14.00 -1.22
N VAL A 74 -20.14 13.25 -1.93
CA VAL A 74 -20.49 13.53 -3.34
C VAL A 74 -21.27 14.84 -3.47
N ARG A 75 -22.22 15.09 -2.57
CA ARG A 75 -23.01 16.34 -2.54
C ARG A 75 -22.10 17.54 -2.30
N GLU A 76 -21.28 17.51 -1.25
CA GLU A 76 -20.35 18.60 -0.90
C GLU A 76 -19.32 18.84 -2.02
N LEU A 77 -18.81 17.79 -2.66
CA LEU A 77 -17.91 17.92 -3.82
C LEU A 77 -18.56 18.71 -4.97
N SER A 78 -19.85 18.47 -5.23
CA SER A 78 -20.62 19.18 -6.25
C SER A 78 -20.97 20.61 -5.84
N GLU A 79 -21.47 20.78 -4.61
CA GLU A 79 -21.91 22.06 -4.06
C GLU A 79 -20.77 23.04 -3.87
N GLU A 80 -19.58 22.58 -3.44
CA GLU A 80 -18.46 23.46 -3.12
C GLU A 80 -17.51 23.66 -4.32
N ALA A 81 -17.20 22.59 -5.05
CA ALA A 81 -16.18 22.58 -6.11
C ALA A 81 -16.71 22.39 -7.54
N GLY A 82 -18.02 22.10 -7.70
CA GLY A 82 -18.65 21.92 -9.00
C GLY A 82 -18.38 20.58 -9.68
N LEU A 83 -17.75 19.62 -9.01
CA LEU A 83 -17.45 18.30 -9.55
C LEU A 83 -18.53 17.30 -9.20
N VAL A 84 -18.97 16.50 -10.17
CA VAL A 84 -20.06 15.54 -10.01
C VAL A 84 -19.48 14.13 -9.98
N ALA A 85 -19.87 13.33 -8.98
CA ALA A 85 -19.47 11.93 -8.85
C ALA A 85 -20.70 11.05 -8.57
N LYS A 86 -20.57 9.74 -8.78
CA LYS A 86 -21.60 8.77 -8.37
C LYS A 86 -21.26 8.24 -6.99
N VAL A 87 -22.27 7.96 -6.17
CA VAL A 87 -22.09 7.35 -4.85
C VAL A 87 -21.40 5.98 -4.94
N ALA A 88 -21.58 5.25 -6.05
CA ALA A 88 -20.90 3.98 -6.30
C ALA A 88 -19.38 4.11 -6.46
N ASP A 89 -18.89 5.30 -6.82
CA ASP A 89 -17.46 5.62 -7.00
C ASP A 89 -16.89 6.35 -5.75
N ALA A 90 -17.69 6.45 -4.67
CA ALA A 90 -17.35 7.13 -3.44
C ALA A 90 -17.24 6.11 -2.30
N HIS A 91 -16.01 5.84 -1.86
CA HIS A 91 -15.69 4.74 -0.96
C HIS A 91 -15.18 5.26 0.38
N VAL A 92 -15.76 4.80 1.50
CA VAL A 92 -15.28 5.16 2.84
C VAL A 92 -13.96 4.44 3.12
N VAL A 93 -12.89 5.21 3.32
CA VAL A 93 -11.56 4.71 3.66
C VAL A 93 -11.43 4.35 5.12
N THR A 94 -11.80 5.31 5.94
CA THR A 94 -11.78 5.19 7.38
C THR A 94 -12.77 6.18 7.96
N VAL A 95 -13.24 5.87 9.17
CA VAL A 95 -13.86 6.85 10.03
C VAL A 95 -12.83 7.31 11.04
N LEU A 96 -12.60 8.62 11.09
CA LEU A 96 -11.74 9.26 12.06
C LEU A 96 -12.57 9.78 13.23
N HIS A 97 -12.03 9.65 14.42
CA HIS A 97 -12.60 10.23 15.64
C HIS A 97 -11.53 11.06 16.34
N ASP A 98 -11.83 12.35 16.53
CA ASP A 98 -11.05 13.26 17.37
C ASP A 98 -11.94 14.01 18.36
N ASP A 99 -11.35 14.34 19.51
CA ASP A 99 -11.93 15.23 20.50
C ASP A 99 -11.03 16.46 20.59
N ARG A 100 -11.51 17.58 20.04
CA ARG A 100 -10.75 18.83 19.97
C ARG A 100 -11.66 20.02 20.17
N GLU A 101 -11.20 20.94 21.03
CA GLU A 101 -11.94 22.16 21.38
C GLU A 101 -13.34 21.82 21.94
N ASP A 102 -13.44 20.77 22.76
CA ASP A 102 -14.70 20.22 23.33
C ASP A 102 -15.75 19.78 22.30
N VAL A 103 -15.31 19.49 21.07
CA VAL A 103 -16.17 18.94 20.01
C VAL A 103 -15.71 17.52 19.68
N ARG A 104 -16.60 16.56 19.94
CA ARG A 104 -16.47 15.19 19.45
C ARG A 104 -16.78 15.18 17.95
N ARG A 105 -15.74 15.07 17.14
CA ARG A 105 -15.85 15.01 15.69
C ARG A 105 -15.69 13.57 15.21
N ILE A 106 -16.64 13.15 14.40
CA ILE A 106 -16.56 11.93 13.62
C ILE A 106 -16.45 12.38 12.16
N ALA A 107 -15.43 11.93 11.45
CA ALA A 107 -15.21 12.30 10.06
C ALA A 107 -15.02 11.04 9.20
N ALA A 108 -15.95 10.79 8.28
CA ALA A 108 -15.75 9.79 7.25
C ALA A 108 -14.80 10.34 6.17
N VAL A 109 -13.72 9.63 5.92
CA VAL A 109 -12.80 9.93 4.82
C VAL A 109 -13.29 9.17 3.60
N VAL A 110 -13.75 9.88 2.56
CA VAL A 110 -14.35 9.27 1.38
C VAL A 110 -13.45 9.48 0.18
N ARG A 111 -12.89 8.38 -0.35
CA ARG A 111 -12.12 8.39 -1.60
C ARG A 111 -13.07 8.35 -2.79
N VAL A 112 -13.04 9.38 -3.63
CA VAL A 112 -13.81 9.45 -4.89
C VAL A 112 -12.90 9.07 -6.05
N THR A 113 -13.17 7.94 -6.70
CA THR A 113 -12.31 7.35 -7.74
C THR A 113 -12.68 7.77 -9.16
N ALA A 114 -13.93 8.23 -9.38
CA ALA A 114 -14.40 8.75 -10.65
C ALA A 114 -15.32 9.97 -10.47
N TRP A 115 -15.16 10.97 -11.34
CA TRP A 115 -15.92 12.22 -11.33
C TRP A 115 -15.89 12.89 -12.71
N GLU A 116 -16.80 13.83 -12.92
CA GLU A 116 -16.94 14.64 -14.14
C GLU A 116 -17.20 16.11 -13.78
N GLY A 117 -17.00 17.01 -14.75
CA GLY A 117 -17.25 18.45 -14.59
C GLY A 117 -15.99 19.30 -14.61
N GLU A 118 -16.17 20.60 -14.40
CA GLU A 118 -15.08 21.58 -14.32
C GLU A 118 -15.06 22.23 -12.94
N LEU A 119 -13.86 22.55 -12.45
CA LEU A 119 -13.73 23.26 -11.18
C LEU A 119 -14.45 24.61 -11.24
N ALA A 120 -15.38 24.81 -10.31
CA ALA A 120 -16.13 26.04 -10.19
C ALA A 120 -16.19 26.48 -8.73
N LEU A 121 -16.01 27.78 -8.48
CA LEU A 121 -16.22 28.35 -7.17
C LEU A 121 -17.73 28.60 -6.97
N ARG A 122 -18.43 27.63 -6.40
CA ARG A 122 -19.88 27.67 -6.18
C ARG A 122 -20.26 28.35 -4.86
N GLU A 123 -19.43 28.22 -3.84
CA GLU A 123 -19.61 28.83 -2.51
C GLU A 123 -18.51 29.87 -2.22
N ALA A 124 -18.63 31.04 -2.86
CA ALA A 124 -17.64 32.11 -2.77
C ALA A 124 -17.53 32.78 -1.37
N ASP A 125 -18.49 32.51 -0.48
CA ASP A 125 -18.45 32.95 0.91
C ASP A 125 -17.57 32.05 1.79
N LYS A 126 -17.39 30.77 1.42
CA LYS A 126 -16.55 29.81 2.14
C LYS A 126 -15.15 29.67 1.53
N PHE A 127 -15.05 29.72 0.21
CA PHE A 127 -13.80 29.50 -0.53
C PHE A 127 -13.43 30.68 -1.44
N LEU A 128 -12.13 30.86 -1.65
CA LEU A 128 -11.55 31.84 -2.56
C LEU A 128 -11.23 31.24 -3.92
N ARG A 129 -10.83 29.96 -3.96
CA ARG A 129 -10.48 29.20 -5.18
C ARG A 129 -10.22 27.73 -4.88
N TRP A 130 -10.27 26.91 -5.93
CA TRP A 130 -9.94 25.49 -5.93
C TRP A 130 -8.71 25.23 -6.80
N GLU A 131 -7.80 24.36 -6.35
CA GLU A 131 -6.54 24.04 -7.05
C GLU A 131 -6.18 22.55 -6.90
N TRP A 132 -5.50 22.02 -7.93
CA TRP A 132 -4.95 20.67 -7.96
C TRP A 132 -3.48 20.67 -7.54
N PHE A 133 -3.13 19.85 -6.54
CA PHE A 133 -1.79 19.78 -5.98
C PHE A 133 -1.15 18.40 -6.17
N PRO A 134 0.10 18.32 -6.69
CA PRO A 134 0.87 17.09 -6.63
C PRO A 134 1.11 16.67 -5.17
N LEU A 135 0.95 15.38 -4.87
CA LEU A 135 1.02 14.86 -3.50
C LEU A 135 2.34 15.17 -2.79
N HIS A 136 3.47 15.14 -3.50
CA HIS A 136 4.78 15.51 -2.96
C HIS A 136 4.91 16.99 -2.52
N THR A 137 4.01 17.88 -2.96
CA THR A 137 4.05 19.30 -2.58
C THR A 137 3.28 19.60 -1.29
N LEU A 138 2.47 18.67 -0.79
CA LEU A 138 1.54 18.91 0.33
C LEU A 138 2.26 19.31 1.62
N ALA A 139 3.46 18.79 1.85
CA ALA A 139 4.30 19.14 3.00
C ALA A 139 4.68 20.64 3.06
N GLY A 140 4.64 21.34 1.92
CA GLY A 140 5.01 22.75 1.78
C GLY A 140 3.84 23.75 1.68
N LEU A 141 2.58 23.28 1.74
CA LEU A 141 1.40 24.13 1.45
C LEU A 141 1.11 25.25 2.48
N GLY A 142 1.73 25.20 3.66
CA GLY A 142 1.46 26.12 4.76
C GLY A 142 0.26 25.67 5.61
N LYS A 143 -0.75 26.53 5.78
CA LYS A 143 -1.89 26.26 6.68
C LYS A 143 -2.89 25.29 6.04
N LEU A 144 -2.87 24.03 6.47
CA LEU A 144 -3.84 22.99 6.11
C LEU A 144 -4.83 22.77 7.26
N PHE A 145 -6.13 22.65 6.96
CA PHE A 145 -7.15 22.37 7.96
C PHE A 145 -6.98 20.95 8.53
N ALA A 146 -7.02 20.81 9.85
CA ALA A 146 -6.57 19.57 10.50
C ALA A 146 -7.39 18.33 10.12
N PRO A 147 -8.74 18.36 10.04
CA PRO A 147 -9.53 17.25 9.50
C PRO A 147 -9.13 16.87 8.08
N SER A 148 -8.89 17.85 7.21
CA SER A 148 -8.42 17.59 5.84
C SER A 148 -7.02 16.98 5.81
N ALA A 149 -6.12 17.42 6.69
CA ALA A 149 -4.78 16.85 6.84
C ALA A 149 -4.82 15.38 7.30
N LEU A 150 -5.70 15.05 8.25
CA LEU A 150 -5.90 13.69 8.71
C LEU A 150 -6.52 12.80 7.63
N ALA A 151 -7.51 13.32 6.89
CA ALA A 151 -8.12 12.63 5.75
C ALA A 151 -7.08 12.34 4.65
N LEU A 152 -6.26 13.32 4.28
CA LEU A 152 -5.15 13.15 3.34
C LEU A 152 -4.15 12.10 3.82
N ASN A 153 -3.84 12.04 5.12
CA ASN A 153 -2.93 11.04 5.65
C ASN A 153 -3.57 9.64 5.77
N ALA A 154 -4.88 9.56 5.96
CA ALA A 154 -5.58 8.28 5.89
C ALA A 154 -5.52 7.71 4.47
N VAL A 155 -5.65 8.58 3.45
CA VAL A 155 -5.55 8.17 2.04
C VAL A 155 -4.11 8.03 1.58
N TRP A 156 -3.17 8.88 1.97
CA TRP A 156 -1.75 8.77 1.62
C TRP A 156 -0.88 9.00 2.86
N PRO A 157 -0.67 7.97 3.68
CA PRO A 157 0.13 8.06 4.88
C PRO A 157 1.52 8.63 4.58
N GLY A 158 1.93 9.64 5.34
CA GLY A 158 3.27 10.26 5.24
C GLY A 158 3.40 11.46 4.30
N VAL A 159 2.41 11.77 3.44
CA VAL A 159 2.49 12.95 2.53
C VAL A 159 2.35 14.28 3.27
N VAL A 160 1.71 14.26 4.45
CA VAL A 160 1.60 15.43 5.34
C VAL A 160 2.36 15.15 6.64
N PRO A 161 3.39 15.96 6.98
CA PRO A 161 4.17 15.74 8.19
C PRO A 161 3.46 16.30 9.44
N ARG A 162 3.85 15.79 10.62
CA ARG A 162 3.49 16.34 11.95
C ARG A 162 1.98 16.49 12.17
N LEU A 163 1.27 15.37 12.03
CA LEU A 163 -0.17 15.34 12.24
C LEU A 163 -0.52 15.16 13.72
N PRO A 164 -1.62 15.76 14.17
CA PRO A 164 -2.17 15.49 15.49
C PRO A 164 -2.73 14.06 15.57
N GLU A 165 -2.79 13.49 16.78
CA GLU A 165 -3.38 12.17 16.98
C GLU A 165 -4.89 12.16 16.65
N ALA A 166 -5.33 11.03 16.09
CA ALA A 166 -6.73 10.73 15.83
C ALA A 166 -6.93 9.21 15.88
N HIS A 167 -8.08 8.78 16.39
CA HIS A 167 -8.46 7.37 16.30
C HIS A 167 -8.98 7.08 14.90
N SER A 168 -8.50 5.99 14.30
CA SER A 168 -8.90 5.54 12.96
C SER A 168 -9.59 4.20 13.06
N TYR A 169 -10.78 4.12 12.47
CA TYR A 169 -11.55 2.90 12.30
C TYR A 169 -11.54 2.56 10.82
N SER A 170 -10.65 1.68 10.39
CA SER A 170 -10.53 1.29 8.99
C SER A 170 -11.81 0.63 8.50
N CYS A 171 -12.27 1.04 7.32
CA CYS A 171 -13.38 0.39 6.64
C CYS A 171 -12.82 -0.60 5.61
N ALA A 172 -13.35 -1.83 5.61
CA ALA A 172 -13.04 -2.80 4.56
C ALA A 172 -13.75 -2.35 3.28
N ALA A 173 -13.08 -1.58 2.43
CA ALA A 173 -13.61 -1.26 1.12
C ALA A 173 -12.57 -1.63 0.05
N PRO A 174 -12.94 -2.49 -0.93
CA PRO A 174 -12.19 -2.57 -2.17
C PRO A 174 -12.44 -1.25 -2.93
N TYR A 175 -11.40 -0.41 -3.02
CA TYR A 175 -11.43 0.75 -3.91
C TYR A 175 -11.19 0.26 -5.34
N GLY A 176 -11.90 0.84 -6.31
CA GLY A 176 -11.66 0.58 -7.72
C GLY A 176 -10.38 1.24 -8.23
N PRO A 177 -9.88 0.82 -9.41
CA PRO A 177 -8.75 1.47 -10.05
C PRO A 177 -9.06 2.94 -10.37
N VAL A 178 -8.08 3.81 -10.15
CA VAL A 178 -8.16 5.23 -10.54
C VAL A 178 -7.62 5.34 -11.96
N SER A 179 -8.44 5.87 -12.87
CA SER A 179 -8.08 5.98 -14.29
C SER A 179 -7.14 7.15 -14.56
N GLY A 180 -6.45 7.07 -15.71
CA GLY A 180 -5.59 8.13 -16.22
C GLY A 180 -4.14 8.06 -15.73
N GLU A 181 -3.25 8.66 -16.49
CA GLU A 181 -1.84 8.81 -16.15
C GLU A 181 -1.29 10.08 -16.84
N PRO A 182 -0.46 10.90 -16.15
CA PRO A 182 0.19 12.02 -16.80
C PRO A 182 1.00 11.58 -18.01
N ALA A 183 0.91 12.29 -19.14
CA ALA A 183 1.69 11.97 -20.34
C ALA A 183 3.21 12.00 -20.08
N GLU A 184 3.67 12.83 -19.13
CA GLU A 184 5.05 12.83 -18.68
C GLU A 184 5.43 11.55 -17.93
N ALA A 185 4.55 11.04 -17.07
CA ALA A 185 4.77 9.79 -16.34
C ALA A 185 4.89 8.60 -17.30
N VAL A 186 4.05 8.55 -18.35
CA VAL A 186 4.17 7.53 -19.41
C VAL A 186 5.52 7.60 -20.11
N ARG A 187 5.95 8.81 -20.53
CA ARG A 187 7.26 8.99 -21.20
C ARG A 187 8.43 8.57 -20.31
N LEU A 188 8.39 8.94 -19.03
CA LEU A 188 9.43 8.58 -18.06
C LEU A 188 9.44 7.09 -17.76
N ARG A 189 8.27 6.43 -17.68
CA ARG A 189 8.18 4.97 -17.53
C ARG A 189 8.80 4.24 -18.70
N GLU A 190 8.49 4.65 -19.93
CA GLU A 190 9.09 4.05 -21.12
C GLU A 190 10.61 4.25 -21.14
N HIS A 191 11.09 5.46 -20.81
CA HIS A 191 12.53 5.73 -20.74
C HIS A 191 13.25 4.87 -19.69
N MET A 192 12.71 4.82 -18.46
CA MET A 192 13.21 3.96 -17.38
C MET A 192 13.24 2.49 -17.84
N THR A 193 12.18 2.02 -18.47
CA THR A 193 12.08 0.63 -18.94
C THR A 193 13.12 0.32 -20.00
N GLU A 194 13.31 1.19 -20.99
CA GLU A 194 14.34 1.00 -22.03
C GLU A 194 15.76 1.03 -21.45
N SER A 195 16.03 1.86 -20.44
CA SER A 195 17.32 1.85 -19.75
C SER A 195 17.56 0.54 -18.99
N VAL A 196 16.56 0.03 -18.26
CA VAL A 196 16.63 -1.28 -17.57
C VAL A 196 16.87 -2.42 -18.57
N ILE A 197 16.17 -2.43 -19.70
CA ILE A 197 16.33 -3.44 -20.76
C ILE A 197 17.73 -3.40 -21.37
N ARG A 198 18.19 -2.19 -21.74
CA ARG A 198 19.52 -1.99 -22.33
C ARG A 198 20.65 -2.33 -21.36
N GLY A 199 20.43 -2.16 -20.06
CA GLY A 199 21.34 -2.62 -19.00
C GLY A 199 21.43 -4.14 -18.87
N GLY A 200 20.56 -4.90 -19.53
CA GLY A 200 20.53 -6.36 -19.48
C GLY A 200 19.77 -6.94 -18.29
N TRP A 201 19.06 -6.10 -17.53
CA TRP A 201 18.38 -6.49 -16.29
C TRP A 201 16.97 -7.07 -16.51
N ALA A 202 16.42 -6.95 -17.71
CA ALA A 202 15.09 -7.46 -18.08
C ALA A 202 15.10 -8.15 -19.48
N PRO A 203 15.84 -9.26 -19.66
CA PRO A 203 15.92 -9.95 -20.95
C PRO A 203 14.59 -10.59 -21.40
N SER A 204 13.65 -10.89 -20.50
CA SER A 204 12.41 -11.60 -20.84
C SER A 204 11.29 -10.64 -21.27
N PRO A 205 10.50 -10.98 -22.31
CA PRO A 205 9.37 -10.14 -22.75
C PRO A 205 8.32 -9.90 -21.66
N ARG A 206 8.15 -10.82 -20.69
CA ARG A 206 7.15 -10.70 -19.63
C ARG A 206 7.53 -9.66 -18.58
N VAL A 207 8.78 -9.64 -18.14
CA VAL A 207 9.27 -8.62 -17.21
C VAL A 207 9.25 -7.25 -17.90
N GLN A 208 9.64 -7.17 -19.17
CA GLN A 208 9.53 -5.94 -19.96
C GLN A 208 8.08 -5.42 -20.05
N ALA A 209 7.12 -6.31 -20.32
CA ALA A 209 5.70 -5.95 -20.36
C ALA A 209 5.22 -5.40 -19.01
N ALA A 210 5.62 -6.02 -17.90
CA ALA A 210 5.30 -5.54 -16.56
C ALA A 210 5.88 -4.15 -16.27
N LEU A 211 7.14 -3.90 -16.61
CA LEU A 211 7.77 -2.58 -16.45
C LEU A 211 7.06 -1.48 -17.25
N ARG A 212 6.61 -1.78 -18.48
CA ARG A 212 5.85 -0.83 -19.31
C ARG A 212 4.41 -0.62 -18.82
N ALA A 213 3.82 -1.61 -18.15
CA ALA A 213 2.43 -1.55 -17.71
C ALA A 213 2.26 -0.89 -16.33
N VAL A 214 3.13 -1.22 -15.36
CA VAL A 214 2.91 -0.83 -13.96
C VAL A 214 3.39 0.61 -13.71
N PRO A 215 2.50 1.54 -13.30
CA PRO A 215 2.84 2.94 -13.09
C PRO A 215 3.62 3.17 -11.78
N ARG A 216 4.96 3.03 -11.82
CA ARG A 216 5.84 3.16 -10.63
C ARG A 216 5.56 4.40 -9.77
N HIS A 217 5.30 5.55 -10.39
CA HIS A 217 4.98 6.80 -9.68
C HIS A 217 3.76 6.72 -8.76
N ARG A 218 2.78 5.84 -9.05
CA ARG A 218 1.61 5.64 -8.19
C ARG A 218 1.98 4.96 -6.87
N PHE A 219 3.11 4.25 -6.82
CA PHE A 219 3.66 3.65 -5.61
C PHE A 219 4.60 4.60 -4.85
N LEU A 220 4.89 5.77 -5.43
CA LEU A 220 5.80 6.80 -4.92
C LEU A 220 5.21 8.23 -5.00
N PRO A 221 3.97 8.48 -4.52
CA PRO A 221 3.33 9.80 -4.59
C PRO A 221 4.07 10.91 -3.82
N GLU A 222 4.97 10.56 -2.90
CA GLU A 222 5.73 11.48 -2.06
C GLU A 222 6.87 12.20 -2.80
N VAL A 223 7.22 11.77 -4.00
CA VAL A 223 8.35 12.32 -4.76
C VAL A 223 7.95 12.82 -6.15
N PRO A 224 8.73 13.72 -6.77
CA PRO A 224 8.52 14.11 -8.16
C PRO A 224 8.62 12.92 -9.13
N LEU A 225 7.96 13.03 -10.29
CA LEU A 225 7.96 11.98 -11.32
C LEU A 225 9.38 11.60 -11.76
N ALA A 226 10.27 12.58 -11.90
CA ALA A 226 11.67 12.34 -12.27
C ALA A 226 12.40 11.44 -11.26
N THR A 227 12.14 11.62 -9.97
CA THR A 227 12.70 10.76 -8.90
C THR A 227 12.03 9.39 -8.87
N ALA A 228 10.72 9.32 -9.11
CA ALA A 228 10.00 8.05 -9.11
C ALA A 228 10.44 7.11 -10.25
N TYR A 229 10.87 7.69 -11.39
CA TYR A 229 11.29 6.95 -12.59
C TYR A 229 12.81 6.97 -12.84
N ASP A 230 13.60 7.43 -11.87
CA ASP A 230 15.04 7.22 -11.89
C ASP A 230 15.32 5.71 -11.81
N ASP A 231 16.15 5.23 -12.75
CA ASP A 231 16.37 3.81 -12.98
C ASP A 231 17.37 3.18 -12.02
N GLU A 232 18.19 3.98 -11.31
CA GLU A 232 19.28 3.51 -10.45
C GLU A 232 19.00 3.65 -8.95
N ILE A 233 18.12 4.57 -8.54
CA ILE A 233 17.90 4.85 -7.11
C ILE A 233 16.75 4.05 -6.49
N ALA A 234 16.96 3.65 -5.23
CA ALA A 234 15.87 3.28 -4.33
C ALA A 234 15.29 4.54 -3.69
N VAL A 235 13.97 4.61 -3.56
CA VAL A 235 13.26 5.75 -2.95
C VAL A 235 12.75 5.36 -1.58
N ALA A 236 13.27 6.02 -0.54
CA ALA A 236 12.84 5.80 0.84
C ALA A 236 11.38 6.25 1.05
N THR A 237 10.56 5.36 1.61
CA THR A 237 9.14 5.60 1.90
C THR A 237 8.87 5.75 3.38
N VAL A 238 9.65 5.11 4.24
CA VAL A 238 9.54 5.22 5.70
C VAL A 238 10.92 5.44 6.31
N ARG A 239 10.97 6.41 7.24
CA ARG A 239 12.15 6.70 8.05
C ARG A 239 11.77 6.66 9.53
N GLU A 240 12.66 6.12 10.34
CA GLU A 240 12.56 6.23 11.79
C GLU A 240 12.93 7.65 12.26
N ALA A 241 12.62 7.96 13.54
CA ALA A 241 12.99 9.22 14.17
C ALA A 241 14.50 9.49 14.15
N SER A 242 15.33 8.44 14.12
CA SER A 242 16.78 8.50 13.97
C SER A 242 17.23 8.97 12.57
N GLY A 243 16.32 9.01 11.59
CA GLY A 243 16.60 9.26 10.18
C GLY A 243 16.90 8.00 9.35
N ALA A 244 17.03 6.85 10.00
CA ALA A 244 17.28 5.56 9.34
C ALA A 244 16.13 5.19 8.39
N VAL A 245 16.46 4.77 7.17
CA VAL A 245 15.48 4.27 6.20
C VAL A 245 15.09 2.85 6.60
N VAL A 246 13.80 2.61 6.78
CA VAL A 246 13.26 1.30 7.18
C VAL A 246 12.29 0.72 6.16
N SER A 247 11.89 1.49 5.16
CA SER A 247 11.17 1.00 3.98
C SER A 247 11.54 1.85 2.78
N SER A 248 11.56 1.23 1.61
CA SER A 248 11.83 1.88 0.33
C SER A 248 11.20 1.11 -0.81
N VAL A 249 10.88 1.80 -1.91
CA VAL A 249 10.71 1.14 -3.21
C VAL A 249 12.10 1.01 -3.85
N SER A 250 12.58 -0.22 -4.03
CA SER A 250 13.90 -0.51 -4.59
C SER A 250 14.07 0.02 -6.02
N ALA A 251 15.32 0.15 -6.46
CA ALA A 251 15.64 0.59 -7.82
C ALA A 251 14.99 -0.31 -8.88
N PRO A 252 14.49 0.27 -10.00
CA PRO A 252 13.84 -0.50 -11.06
C PRO A 252 14.70 -1.64 -11.62
N TRP A 253 16.00 -1.41 -11.84
CA TRP A 253 16.91 -2.44 -12.36
C TRP A 253 16.98 -3.67 -11.46
N LEU A 254 17.01 -3.46 -10.15
CA LEU A 254 17.16 -4.54 -9.16
C LEU A 254 15.87 -5.35 -9.03
N GLN A 255 14.71 -4.69 -9.10
CA GLN A 255 13.42 -5.37 -9.10
C GLN A 255 13.21 -6.19 -10.38
N ALA A 256 13.65 -5.64 -11.52
CA ALA A 256 13.63 -6.36 -12.78
C ALA A 256 14.54 -7.60 -12.74
N ASP A 257 15.78 -7.46 -12.28
CA ASP A 257 16.73 -8.58 -12.15
C ASP A 257 16.16 -9.67 -11.23
N MET A 258 15.67 -9.30 -10.05
CA MET A 258 15.06 -10.27 -9.13
C MET A 258 13.84 -10.96 -9.74
N ALA A 259 12.99 -10.24 -10.48
CA ALA A 259 11.85 -10.84 -11.18
C ALA A 259 12.28 -11.84 -12.27
N GLU A 260 13.35 -11.55 -13.00
CA GLU A 260 13.95 -12.46 -13.99
C GLU A 260 14.48 -13.72 -13.33
N GLN A 261 15.17 -13.58 -12.19
CA GLN A 261 15.73 -14.71 -11.46
C GLN A 261 14.66 -15.67 -10.92
N LEU A 262 13.45 -15.17 -10.63
CA LEU A 262 12.31 -15.99 -10.21
C LEU A 262 11.74 -16.87 -11.35
N ARG A 263 12.01 -16.53 -12.62
CA ARG A 263 11.50 -17.25 -13.81
C ARG A 263 9.99 -17.49 -13.76
N LEU A 264 9.25 -16.44 -13.46
CA LEU A 264 7.80 -16.52 -13.28
C LEU A 264 7.06 -16.84 -14.59
N GLU A 265 6.04 -17.67 -14.45
CA GLU A 265 5.13 -18.07 -15.53
C GLU A 265 3.67 -17.74 -15.16
N PRO A 266 2.79 -17.59 -16.16
CA PRO A 266 1.38 -17.31 -15.91
C PRO A 266 0.70 -18.38 -15.04
N GLY A 267 -0.01 -17.96 -14.00
CA GLY A 267 -0.72 -18.83 -13.06
C GLY A 267 0.04 -19.13 -11.76
N MET A 268 1.33 -18.77 -11.68
CA MET A 268 2.13 -19.01 -10.48
C MET A 268 1.64 -18.23 -9.26
N GLN A 269 1.83 -18.81 -8.09
CA GLN A 269 1.57 -18.24 -6.78
C GLN A 269 2.89 -17.77 -6.17
N VAL A 270 2.99 -16.48 -5.85
CA VAL A 270 4.25 -15.87 -5.41
C VAL A 270 4.10 -15.31 -4.01
N LEU A 271 5.11 -15.56 -3.16
CA LEU A 271 5.28 -14.88 -1.88
C LEU A 271 6.37 -13.81 -2.01
N GLU A 272 6.02 -12.58 -1.64
CA GLU A 272 6.97 -11.52 -1.37
C GLU A 272 7.07 -11.29 0.14
N VAL A 273 8.29 -11.13 0.65
CA VAL A 273 8.56 -10.73 2.04
C VAL A 273 9.30 -9.40 2.06
N GLY A 274 8.69 -8.41 2.71
CA GLY A 274 9.05 -6.99 2.60
C GLY A 274 8.18 -6.33 1.52
N SER A 275 7.30 -5.43 1.94
CA SER A 275 6.27 -4.87 1.06
C SER A 275 6.57 -3.43 0.66
N GLY A 276 5.82 -2.95 -0.32
CA GLY A 276 5.97 -1.62 -0.94
C GLY A 276 5.08 -1.40 -2.16
N GLY A 277 4.34 -2.44 -2.57
CA GLY A 277 3.33 -2.41 -3.62
C GLY A 277 3.90 -2.54 -5.04
N TYR A 278 4.89 -1.73 -5.41
CA TYR A 278 5.36 -1.71 -6.80
C TYR A 278 5.91 -3.06 -7.27
N ASN A 279 6.77 -3.71 -6.46
CA ASN A 279 7.32 -5.01 -6.81
C ASN A 279 6.23 -6.09 -6.85
N ALA A 280 5.39 -6.19 -5.82
CA ALA A 280 4.24 -7.08 -5.80
C ALA A 280 3.36 -6.91 -7.05
N GLU A 281 3.14 -5.68 -7.51
CA GLU A 281 2.34 -5.41 -8.70
C GLU A 281 3.06 -5.81 -10.00
N LEU A 282 4.38 -5.61 -10.11
CA LEU A 282 5.17 -6.14 -11.22
C LEU A 282 5.04 -7.67 -11.30
N LEU A 283 5.21 -8.35 -10.17
CA LEU A 283 5.09 -9.81 -10.08
C LEU A 283 3.67 -10.26 -10.45
N ALA A 284 2.64 -9.54 -9.97
CA ALA A 284 1.24 -9.80 -10.27
C ALA A 284 0.89 -9.61 -11.75
N HIS A 285 1.58 -8.70 -12.45
CA HIS A 285 1.46 -8.54 -13.89
C HIS A 285 2.11 -9.71 -14.64
N ILE A 286 3.28 -10.18 -14.19
CA ILE A 286 4.03 -11.29 -14.83
C ILE A 286 3.27 -12.62 -14.72
N VAL A 287 2.70 -12.94 -13.55
CA VAL A 287 1.94 -14.18 -13.35
C VAL A 287 0.52 -14.12 -13.93
N GLY A 288 0.05 -12.94 -14.35
CA GLY A 288 -1.23 -12.74 -15.02
C GLY A 288 -2.46 -13.12 -14.20
N ASP A 289 -3.61 -13.20 -14.86
CA ASP A 289 -4.93 -13.23 -14.21
C ASP A 289 -5.23 -14.48 -13.38
N ARG A 290 -4.50 -15.58 -13.62
CA ARG A 290 -4.62 -16.83 -12.86
C ARG A 290 -3.61 -16.95 -11.73
N GLY A 291 -2.61 -16.07 -11.69
CA GLY A 291 -1.62 -16.03 -10.63
C GLY A 291 -2.06 -15.10 -9.49
N ARG A 292 -1.34 -15.18 -8.38
CA ARG A 292 -1.56 -14.32 -7.20
C ARG A 292 -0.22 -13.99 -6.57
N VAL A 293 -0.15 -12.81 -5.97
CA VAL A 293 0.98 -12.39 -5.14
C VAL A 293 0.49 -12.15 -3.71
N VAL A 294 1.13 -12.79 -2.75
CA VAL A 294 0.98 -12.50 -1.33
C VAL A 294 2.22 -11.73 -0.91
N THR A 295 2.06 -10.56 -0.29
CA THR A 295 3.18 -9.73 0.19
C THR A 295 3.04 -9.51 1.69
N VAL A 296 4.10 -9.77 2.44
CA VAL A 296 4.11 -9.70 3.91
C VAL A 296 4.99 -8.54 4.38
N ASP A 297 4.49 -7.74 5.31
CA ASP A 297 5.29 -6.73 6.00
C ASP A 297 4.94 -6.65 7.49
N LEU A 298 5.93 -6.29 8.30
CA LEU A 298 5.79 -6.15 9.75
C LEU A 298 5.16 -4.80 10.15
N ASP A 299 5.23 -3.80 9.29
CA ASP A 299 4.76 -2.45 9.57
C ASP A 299 3.31 -2.25 9.06
N PRO A 300 2.33 -1.99 9.96
CA PRO A 300 0.95 -1.72 9.58
C PRO A 300 0.79 -0.55 8.61
N PHE A 301 1.69 0.44 8.65
CA PHE A 301 1.70 1.54 7.68
C PHE A 301 1.99 1.03 6.28
N VAL A 302 3.00 0.18 6.12
CA VAL A 302 3.43 -0.35 4.82
C VAL A 302 2.34 -1.25 4.25
N VAL A 303 1.74 -2.11 5.06
CA VAL A 303 0.61 -2.97 4.64
C VAL A 303 -0.55 -2.14 4.12
N ARG A 304 -1.06 -1.18 4.90
CA ARG A 304 -2.19 -0.32 4.47
C ARG A 304 -1.87 0.49 3.22
N ARG A 305 -0.61 0.93 3.09
CA ARG A 305 -0.13 1.62 1.89
C ARG A 305 -0.17 0.69 0.68
N THR A 306 0.36 -0.53 0.79
CA THR A 306 0.37 -1.50 -0.31
C THR A 306 -1.05 -1.87 -0.73
N GLU A 307 -1.94 -2.19 0.21
CA GLU A 307 -3.34 -2.54 -0.09
C GLU A 307 -4.01 -1.47 -0.95
N ARG A 308 -3.90 -0.20 -0.51
CA ARG A 308 -4.49 0.91 -1.24
C ARG A 308 -3.85 1.11 -2.62
N LEU A 309 -2.52 1.19 -2.70
CA LEU A 309 -1.86 1.53 -3.96
C LEU A 309 -2.01 0.41 -5.00
N CYS A 310 -2.01 -0.86 -4.60
CA CYS A 310 -2.31 -1.98 -5.49
C CYS A 310 -3.80 -2.03 -5.89
N ALA A 311 -4.73 -1.55 -5.05
CA ALA A 311 -6.14 -1.44 -5.43
C ALA A 311 -6.38 -0.29 -6.43
N GLU A 312 -5.78 0.88 -6.18
CA GLU A 312 -5.99 2.08 -7.01
C GLU A 312 -5.19 2.06 -8.32
N ALA A 313 -3.97 1.54 -8.31
CA ALA A 313 -3.04 1.63 -9.44
C ALA A 313 -2.60 0.27 -9.99
N GLY A 314 -3.02 -0.81 -9.33
CA GLY A 314 -2.63 -2.17 -9.66
C GLY A 314 -3.77 -3.02 -10.20
N SER A 315 -3.54 -4.32 -10.20
CA SER A 315 -4.43 -5.34 -10.75
C SER A 315 -5.41 -5.91 -9.73
N ALA A 316 -5.37 -5.42 -8.48
CA ALA A 316 -6.08 -5.98 -7.33
C ALA A 316 -5.77 -7.47 -7.05
N ARG A 317 -4.67 -8.01 -7.61
CA ARG A 317 -4.21 -9.41 -7.40
C ARG A 317 -3.19 -9.57 -6.28
N VAL A 318 -2.77 -8.46 -5.69
CA VAL A 318 -1.85 -8.42 -4.55
C VAL A 318 -2.65 -8.53 -3.26
N THR A 319 -2.30 -9.49 -2.40
CA THR A 319 -2.80 -9.60 -1.03
C THR A 319 -1.70 -9.17 -0.08
N ALA A 320 -1.85 -8.02 0.56
CA ALA A 320 -0.92 -7.59 1.60
C ALA A 320 -1.31 -8.22 2.94
N VAL A 321 -0.33 -8.65 3.72
CA VAL A 321 -0.52 -9.33 5.00
C VAL A 321 0.37 -8.66 6.05
N LEU A 322 -0.22 -8.27 7.17
CA LEU A 322 0.53 -7.83 8.34
C LEU A 322 1.08 -9.05 9.08
N GLY A 323 2.40 -9.16 9.17
CA GLY A 323 3.05 -10.27 9.84
C GLY A 323 4.57 -10.19 9.82
N ASP A 324 5.21 -11.03 10.64
CA ASP A 324 6.66 -11.23 10.59
C ASP A 324 7.03 -12.04 9.36
N GLY A 325 7.75 -11.41 8.43
CA GLY A 325 8.22 -12.01 7.19
C GLY A 325 9.08 -13.26 7.35
N GLY A 326 9.77 -13.42 8.48
CA GLY A 326 10.52 -14.63 8.81
C GLY A 326 9.65 -15.87 8.99
N GLN A 327 8.33 -15.69 9.19
CA GLN A 327 7.34 -16.78 9.25
C GLN A 327 6.68 -17.06 7.89
N GLY A 328 7.07 -16.35 6.82
CA GLY A 328 6.39 -16.41 5.53
C GLY A 328 4.94 -15.92 5.64
N ALA A 329 4.00 -16.65 5.05
CA ALA A 329 2.58 -16.33 5.06
C ALA A 329 1.71 -17.56 5.39
N PRO A 330 1.76 -18.10 6.63
CA PRO A 330 1.18 -19.41 6.97
C PRO A 330 -0.32 -19.52 6.71
N GLY A 331 -1.08 -18.41 6.80
CA GLY A 331 -2.51 -18.36 6.50
C GLY A 331 -2.87 -18.28 5.01
N HIS A 332 -1.87 -18.16 4.14
CA HIS A 332 -2.04 -17.88 2.71
C HIS A 332 -1.27 -18.84 1.79
N VAL A 333 -0.68 -19.91 2.33
CA VAL A 333 0.10 -20.88 1.56
C VAL A 333 -0.82 -21.67 0.62
N PRO A 334 -0.56 -21.68 -0.70
CA PRO A 334 -1.32 -22.49 -1.64
C PRO A 334 -1.12 -24.00 -1.43
N PRO A 335 -2.04 -24.85 -1.93
CA PRO A 335 -1.80 -26.28 -2.01
C PRO A 335 -0.53 -26.57 -2.83
N GLY A 336 0.47 -27.19 -2.19
CA GLY A 336 1.78 -27.48 -2.82
C GLY A 336 2.87 -26.43 -2.59
N GLY A 337 2.55 -25.31 -1.92
CA GLY A 337 3.49 -24.21 -1.65
C GLY A 337 3.43 -23.10 -2.70
N PHE A 338 4.21 -22.05 -2.48
CA PHE A 338 4.42 -20.96 -3.44
C PHE A 338 5.38 -21.41 -4.54
N ASP A 339 5.07 -21.13 -5.80
CA ASP A 339 5.97 -21.45 -6.93
C ASP A 339 7.28 -20.64 -6.87
N ALA A 340 7.20 -19.46 -6.26
CA ALA A 340 8.31 -18.54 -6.12
C ALA A 340 8.22 -17.74 -4.81
N VAL A 341 9.36 -17.47 -4.19
CA VAL A 341 9.49 -16.63 -3.00
C VAL A 341 10.55 -15.56 -3.27
N VAL A 342 10.27 -14.32 -2.92
CA VAL A 342 11.21 -13.21 -3.05
C VAL A 342 11.27 -12.39 -1.77
N ILE A 343 12.48 -12.13 -1.28
CA ILE A 343 12.73 -11.32 -0.08
C ILE A 343 13.27 -9.97 -0.52
N THR A 344 12.74 -8.87 0.00
CA THR A 344 13.09 -7.50 -0.42
C THR A 344 13.71 -6.70 0.73
N HIS A 345 14.35 -7.40 1.67
CA HIS A 345 15.20 -6.85 2.71
C HIS A 345 16.46 -7.71 2.86
N THR A 346 17.54 -7.14 3.41
CA THR A 346 18.76 -7.88 3.74
C THR A 346 18.48 -8.83 4.92
N ALA A 347 18.67 -10.12 4.69
CA ALA A 347 18.62 -11.16 5.71
C ALA A 347 20.02 -11.65 6.06
N THR A 348 20.23 -12.03 7.32
CA THR A 348 21.50 -12.63 7.79
C THR A 348 21.53 -14.14 7.63
N ASP A 349 20.37 -14.77 7.46
CA ASP A 349 20.22 -16.21 7.26
C ASP A 349 18.91 -16.49 6.51
N ILE A 350 18.72 -17.73 6.04
CA ILE A 350 17.51 -18.17 5.36
C ILE A 350 16.50 -18.67 6.40
N ALA A 351 15.34 -18.01 6.51
CA ALA A 351 14.31 -18.46 7.42
C ALA A 351 13.74 -19.83 7.00
N PRO A 352 13.51 -20.79 7.93
CA PRO A 352 12.96 -22.11 7.61
C PRO A 352 11.64 -22.04 6.84
N ALA A 353 10.77 -21.09 7.21
CA ALA A 353 9.48 -20.88 6.58
C ALA A 353 9.57 -20.59 5.08
N TRP A 354 10.61 -19.90 4.61
CA TRP A 354 10.79 -19.60 3.19
C TRP A 354 11.05 -20.86 2.37
N ARG A 355 11.80 -21.83 2.92
CA ARG A 355 12.02 -23.15 2.30
C ARG A 355 10.78 -24.03 2.40
N GLU A 356 10.16 -24.07 3.57
CA GLU A 356 9.03 -24.96 3.87
C GLU A 356 7.76 -24.58 3.09
N GLN A 357 7.56 -23.29 2.83
CA GLN A 357 6.41 -22.78 2.07
C GLN A 357 6.68 -22.69 0.56
N LEU A 358 7.91 -22.87 0.10
CA LEU A 358 8.26 -22.87 -1.33
C LEU A 358 7.98 -24.24 -1.94
N ALA A 359 7.33 -24.29 -3.10
CA ALA A 359 7.06 -25.52 -3.83
C ALA A 359 8.35 -26.23 -4.28
N GLU A 360 8.28 -27.54 -4.49
CA GLU A 360 9.39 -28.31 -5.05
C GLU A 360 9.78 -27.78 -6.44
N GLY A 361 11.08 -27.57 -6.68
CA GLY A 361 11.57 -26.93 -7.91
C GLY A 361 11.33 -25.41 -7.98
N GLY A 362 10.65 -24.83 -7.00
CA GLY A 362 10.42 -23.40 -6.87
C GLY A 362 11.71 -22.61 -6.60
N ARG A 363 11.65 -21.30 -6.85
CA ARG A 363 12.79 -20.38 -6.74
C ARG A 363 12.62 -19.41 -5.57
N LEU A 364 13.64 -19.32 -4.72
CA LEU A 364 13.81 -18.29 -3.70
C LEU A 364 14.87 -17.29 -4.15
N VAL A 365 14.51 -16.01 -4.25
CA VAL A 365 15.46 -14.91 -4.46
C VAL A 365 15.57 -14.10 -3.18
N VAL A 366 16.76 -14.06 -2.59
CA VAL A 366 16.97 -13.48 -1.26
C VAL A 366 18.25 -12.64 -1.19
N PRO A 367 18.17 -11.38 -0.74
CA PRO A 367 19.33 -10.58 -0.34
C PRO A 367 19.93 -11.13 0.96
N LEU A 368 21.07 -11.81 0.86
CA LEU A 368 21.81 -12.36 2.00
C LEU A 368 23.08 -11.56 2.28
N ASP A 369 23.31 -11.25 3.55
CA ASP A 369 24.59 -10.71 4.01
C ASP A 369 25.62 -11.84 4.09
N VAL A 370 26.65 -11.78 3.24
CA VAL A 370 27.70 -12.82 3.16
C VAL A 370 29.07 -12.14 3.03
N GLY A 371 29.92 -12.26 4.05
CA GLY A 371 31.26 -11.67 4.04
C GLY A 371 31.24 -10.13 4.07
N GLY A 372 30.26 -9.53 4.74
CA GLY A 372 30.06 -8.10 4.90
C GLY A 372 29.43 -7.39 3.69
N TYR A 373 29.03 -8.14 2.68
CA TYR A 373 28.36 -7.65 1.48
C TYR A 373 27.00 -8.31 1.33
N THR A 374 25.98 -7.50 1.01
CA THR A 374 24.68 -8.03 0.59
C THR A 374 24.76 -8.50 -0.86
N ARG A 375 24.36 -9.75 -1.09
CA ARG A 375 24.18 -10.34 -2.42
C ARG A 375 22.75 -10.82 -2.55
N SER A 376 22.10 -10.52 -3.67
CA SER A 376 20.84 -11.18 -4.04
C SER A 376 21.21 -12.55 -4.58
N ILE A 377 20.77 -13.63 -3.93
CA ILE A 377 21.09 -15.01 -4.28
C ILE A 377 19.82 -15.73 -4.71
N THR A 378 19.89 -16.42 -5.84
CA THR A 378 18.82 -17.27 -6.36
C THR A 378 19.07 -18.71 -5.96
N LEU A 379 18.11 -19.28 -5.24
CA LEU A 379 18.11 -20.63 -4.69
C LEU A 379 16.96 -21.44 -5.29
N VAL A 380 17.22 -22.68 -5.70
CA VAL A 380 16.19 -23.62 -6.18
C VAL A 380 15.99 -24.73 -5.16
N ARG A 381 14.73 -24.99 -4.80
CA ARG A 381 14.39 -26.09 -3.89
C ARG A 381 14.52 -27.43 -4.60
N ARG A 382 15.29 -28.35 -3.99
CA ARG A 382 15.38 -29.76 -4.37
C ARG A 382 15.27 -30.62 -3.10
N GLY A 383 14.06 -31.09 -2.81
CA GLY A 383 13.73 -31.73 -1.55
C GLY A 383 13.95 -30.79 -0.36
N ASP A 384 14.88 -31.16 0.52
CA ASP A 384 15.25 -30.40 1.72
C ASP A 384 16.37 -29.39 1.50
N VAL A 385 16.97 -29.34 0.31
CA VAL A 385 18.16 -28.54 0.00
C VAL A 385 17.81 -27.37 -0.93
N LEU A 386 18.40 -26.21 -0.65
CA LEU A 386 18.36 -25.03 -1.49
C LEU A 386 19.67 -24.92 -2.28
N HIS A 387 19.60 -25.04 -3.61
CA HIS A 387 20.76 -24.96 -4.49
C HIS A 387 20.93 -23.57 -5.06
N ALA A 388 22.07 -22.92 -4.81
CA ALA A 388 22.39 -21.64 -5.42
C ALA A 388 22.68 -21.78 -6.93
N GLU A 389 22.01 -20.99 -7.75
CA GLU A 389 22.19 -20.97 -9.22
C GLU A 389 22.72 -19.63 -9.74
N HIS A 390 22.39 -18.52 -9.08
CA HIS A 390 22.75 -17.18 -9.53
C HIS A 390 22.94 -16.24 -8.34
N TRP A 391 23.73 -15.18 -8.53
CA TRP A 391 23.81 -14.08 -7.57
C TRP A 391 24.19 -12.76 -8.24
N THR A 392 23.80 -11.64 -7.63
CA THR A 392 24.23 -10.29 -7.99
C THR A 392 24.49 -9.42 -6.75
N TYR A 393 25.21 -8.32 -6.89
CA TYR A 393 25.40 -7.33 -5.82
C TYR A 393 24.14 -6.48 -5.66
N CYS A 394 23.75 -6.20 -4.42
CA CYS A 394 22.60 -5.34 -4.14
C CYS A 394 22.72 -4.64 -2.79
N GLY A 395 21.80 -3.70 -2.54
CA GLY A 395 21.62 -3.06 -1.25
C GLY A 395 20.13 -3.01 -0.91
N PHE A 396 19.79 -3.35 0.32
CA PHE A 396 18.43 -3.34 0.84
C PHE A 396 18.40 -2.80 2.28
N VAL A 397 17.20 -2.40 2.73
CA VAL A 397 16.95 -2.17 4.16
C VAL A 397 17.15 -3.48 4.93
N ARG A 398 17.48 -3.39 6.22
CA ARG A 398 17.75 -4.59 7.04
C ARG A 398 16.45 -5.22 7.54
N ASP A 399 16.51 -6.53 7.74
CA ASP A 399 15.50 -7.29 8.48
C ASP A 399 15.26 -6.68 9.88
N ARG A 400 14.00 -6.68 10.29
CA ARG A 400 13.50 -6.18 11.58
C ARG A 400 12.59 -7.19 12.28
N GLY A 401 12.39 -8.38 11.70
CA GLY A 401 11.59 -9.46 12.27
C GLY A 401 12.27 -10.11 13.48
N ALA A 402 11.60 -11.10 14.09
CA ALA A 402 12.09 -11.78 15.28
C ALA A 402 13.41 -12.55 15.04
N ALA A 403 13.68 -12.93 13.79
CA ALA A 403 14.91 -13.60 13.38
C ALA A 403 16.04 -12.61 13.01
N ALA A 404 15.78 -11.30 13.02
CA ALA A 404 16.76 -10.30 12.63
C ALA A 404 17.97 -10.34 13.56
N ARG A 405 19.17 -10.31 12.96
CA ARG A 405 20.43 -10.22 13.69
C ARG A 405 21.12 -8.92 13.37
N THR A 406 21.66 -8.29 14.40
CA THR A 406 22.61 -7.19 14.21
C THR A 406 24.01 -7.77 14.27
N VAL A 407 24.81 -7.51 13.23
CA VAL A 407 26.23 -7.85 13.23
C VAL A 407 26.91 -6.93 14.25
N PRO A 408 27.51 -7.45 15.34
CA PRO A 408 28.26 -6.64 16.28
C PRO A 408 29.31 -5.82 15.53
N SER A 409 29.47 -4.56 15.91
CA SER A 409 30.45 -3.69 15.29
C SER A 409 31.08 -2.73 16.28
N THR A 410 32.29 -2.29 15.98
CA THR A 410 33.07 -1.36 16.79
C THR A 410 33.75 -0.39 15.85
N THR A 411 33.68 0.88 16.20
CA THR A 411 34.42 1.93 15.55
C THR A 411 35.82 2.03 16.15
N LEU A 412 36.82 1.94 15.30
CA LEU A 412 38.23 2.13 15.61
C LEU A 412 38.70 3.46 15.02
N ALA A 413 39.93 3.87 15.38
CA ALA A 413 40.57 5.07 14.83
C ALA A 413 39.69 6.33 14.91
N GLY A 414 39.02 6.56 16.06
CA GLY A 414 38.17 7.74 16.24
C GLY A 414 36.91 7.79 15.36
N GLY A 415 36.51 6.67 14.74
CA GLY A 415 35.33 6.59 13.89
C GLY A 415 35.63 6.35 12.40
N GLU A 416 36.90 6.38 12.00
CA GLU A 416 37.29 6.21 10.58
C GLU A 416 37.13 4.78 10.08
N VAL A 417 37.23 3.79 10.97
CA VAL A 417 37.14 2.37 10.62
C VAL A 417 36.03 1.72 11.43
N THR A 418 35.10 1.02 10.78
CA THR A 418 34.11 0.18 11.46
C THR A 418 34.45 -1.28 11.21
N VAL A 419 34.78 -2.01 12.27
CA VAL A 419 34.98 -3.47 12.23
C VAL A 419 33.68 -4.16 12.59
N ARG A 420 33.35 -5.23 11.87
CA ARG A 420 32.13 -6.03 12.05
C ARG A 420 32.50 -7.50 12.26
N TRP A 421 31.84 -8.16 13.22
CA TRP A 421 32.06 -9.58 13.53
C TRP A 421 30.89 -10.40 13.03
N GLU A 422 31.06 -11.12 11.93
CA GLU A 422 30.01 -12.00 11.38
C GLU A 422 29.72 -13.21 12.29
N LEU A 423 30.74 -13.64 13.03
CA LEU A 423 30.69 -14.70 14.01
C LEU A 423 31.41 -14.22 15.28
N GLY A 424 30.82 -14.48 16.45
CA GLY A 424 31.38 -14.07 17.75
C GLY A 424 31.17 -12.60 18.09
N THR A 425 31.91 -12.14 19.09
CA THR A 425 31.89 -10.75 19.58
C THR A 425 33.30 -10.14 19.61
N ALA A 426 33.38 -8.81 19.76
CA ALA A 426 34.67 -8.13 19.90
C ALA A 426 35.41 -8.64 21.15
N GLY A 427 36.47 -9.41 20.95
CA GLY A 427 37.29 -9.99 22.02
C GLY A 427 37.37 -11.52 22.03
N ASP A 428 36.57 -12.21 21.20
CA ASP A 428 36.84 -13.58 20.76
C ASP A 428 38.01 -13.59 19.75
#